data_AF-A0A448Q0G8-F1
#
_entry.id   AF-A0A448Q0G8-F1
#
_cell.length_a   1.000
_cell.length_b   1.000
_cell.length_c   1.000
_cell.angle_alpha   90.00
_cell.angle_beta   90.00
_cell.angle_gamma   90.00
#
_symmetry.space_group_name_H-M   'P 1'
#
loop_
_entity.id
_entity.type
_entity.pdbx_description
1 polymer ?
#
loop_
_entity_poly.entity_id
_entity_poly.type
_entity_poly.pdbx_seq_one_letter_code
_entity_poly.pdbx_strand_id
1 'polypeptide(L)' 'MAKYIARFYCLVEAVVEAESNEQVLDMCDLNVCDVNKLPHTITEIDDVVEVEEV' A
#
# COMPACT_ATOMS: atom_id res chain seq x y z
N MET A 1 23.54 8.63 12.12
CA MET A 1 22.25 8.25 12.73
C MET A 1 21.93 6.85 12.24
N ALA A 2 21.39 6.00 13.10
CA ALA A 2 20.91 4.68 12.70
C ALA A 2 19.73 4.80 11.72
N LYS A 3 19.52 3.78 10.88
CA LYS A 3 18.38 3.70 9.97
C LYS A 3 17.35 2.75 10.55
N TYR A 4 16.07 2.96 10.24
CA TYR A 4 14.99 2.11 10.73
C TYR A 4 13.99 1.82 9.61
N ILE A 5 13.39 0.63 9.65
CA ILE A 5 12.17 0.29 8.92
C ILE A 5 11.01 0.45 9.90
N ALA A 6 9.96 1.17 9.49
CA ALA A 6 8.70 1.27 10.21
C ALA A 6 7.58 0.64 9.39
N ARG A 7 6.72 -0.14 10.05
CA ARG A 7 5.60 -0.86 9.42
C ARG A 7 4.28 -0.32 10.00
N PHE A 8 3.33 -0.04 9.12
CA PHE A 8 2.09 0.65 9.47
C PHE A 8 0.87 -0.19 9.07
N TYR A 9 -0.19 -0.11 9.86
CA TYR A 9 -1.55 -0.36 9.38
C TYR A 9 -2.16 0.98 8.95
N CYS A 10 -2.64 1.05 7.72
CA CYS A 10 -3.09 2.31 7.12
C CYS A 10 -4.21 2.13 6.12
N LEU A 11 -4.98 3.19 5.93
CA LEU A 11 -5.89 3.36 4.82
C LEU A 11 -5.13 3.95 3.63
N VAL A 12 -5.21 3.27 2.49
CA VAL A 12 -4.58 3.70 1.24
C VAL A 12 -5.66 3.87 0.19
N GLU A 13 -5.63 5.00 -0.51
CA GLU A 13 -6.46 5.23 -1.68
C GLU A 13 -5.58 5.21 -2.94
N ALA A 14 -6.00 4.43 -3.94
CA ALA A 14 -5.35 4.35 -5.24
C ALA A 14 -6.35 4.77 -6.32
N VAL A 15 -5.90 5.60 -7.25
CA VAL A 15 -6.70 5.96 -8.43
C VAL A 15 -6.31 5.03 -9.56
N VAL A 16 -7.25 4.20 -10.01
CA VAL A 16 -7.03 3.20 -11.05
C VAL A 16 -8.04 3.35 -12.18
N GLU A 17 -7.57 3.19 -13.42
CA GLU A 17 -8.42 3.07 -14.60
C GLU A 17 -8.65 1.59 -14.88
N ALA A 18 -9.91 1.15 -14.87
CA ALA A 18 -10.30 -0.23 -15.06
C ALA A 18 -11.67 -0.33 -15.73
N GLU A 19 -11.92 -1.43 -16.44
CA GLU A 19 -13.19 -1.70 -17.13
C GLU A 19 -14.24 -2.31 -16.21
N SER A 20 -13.82 -2.88 -15.07
CA SER A 20 -14.72 -3.49 -14.08
C SER A 20 -14.14 -3.44 -12.66
N ASN A 21 -15.01 -3.63 -11.67
CA ASN A 21 -14.58 -3.74 -10.27
C ASN A 21 -13.69 -4.97 -10.03
N GLU A 22 -13.93 -6.07 -10.74
CA GLU A 22 -13.12 -7.29 -10.63
C GLU A 22 -11.67 -7.02 -11.05
N GLN A 23 -11.48 -6.27 -12.14
CA GLN A 23 -10.15 -5.86 -12.57
C GLN A 23 -9.44 -4.98 -11.52
N VAL A 24 -10.18 -4.12 -10.82
CA VAL A 24 -9.60 -3.32 -9.72
C VAL A 24 -9.10 -4.20 -8.58
N LEU A 25 -9.83 -5.25 -8.22
CA LEU A 25 -9.42 -6.19 -7.18
C LEU A 25 -8.12 -6.92 -7.56
N ASP A 26 -8.02 -7.37 -8.82
CA ASP A 26 -6.80 -8.00 -9.34
C ASP A 26 -5.61 -7.04 -9.35
N MET A 27 -5.83 -5.75 -9.64
CA MET A 27 -4.78 -4.73 -9.61
C MET A 27 -4.28 -4.42 -8.18
N CYS A 28 -5.12 -4.67 -7.17
CA CYS A 28 -4.78 -4.50 -5.76
C CYS A 28 -4.21 -5.78 -5.11
N ASP A 29 -4.21 -6.92 -5.81
CA ASP A 29 -3.56 -8.15 -5.36
C ASP A 29 -2.06 -8.10 -5.66
N LEU A 30 -1.25 -8.06 -4.60
CA LEU A 30 0.23 -8.09 -4.68
C LEU A 30 0.81 -9.31 -5.40
N ASN A 31 0.06 -10.41 -5.49
CA ASN A 31 0.48 -11.60 -6.23
C ASN A 31 0.33 -11.43 -7.75
N VAL A 32 -0.52 -10.50 -8.18
CA VAL A 32 -0.85 -10.28 -9.59
C VAL A 32 -0.20 -9.00 -10.10
N CYS A 33 -0.27 -7.92 -9.33
CA CYS A 33 0.25 -6.61 -9.67
C CYS A 33 1.14 -6.03 -8.57
N ASP A 34 2.20 -5.33 -8.98
CA ASP A 34 3.01 -4.55 -8.05
C ASP A 34 2.25 -3.25 -7.70
N VAL A 35 1.41 -3.33 -6.66
CA VAL A 35 0.56 -2.22 -6.19
C VAL A 35 1.37 -0.95 -5.89
N ASN A 36 2.66 -1.08 -5.56
CA ASN A 36 3.54 0.05 -5.29
C ASN A 36 3.79 0.93 -6.53
N LYS A 37 3.54 0.40 -7.73
CA LYS A 37 3.64 1.15 -8.99
C LYS A 37 2.36 1.92 -9.33
N LEU A 38 1.25 1.64 -8.67
CA LEU A 38 0.02 2.39 -8.86
C LEU A 38 0.13 3.75 -8.16
N PRO A 39 -0.44 4.84 -8.72
CA PRO A 39 -0.57 6.09 -7.98
C PRO A 39 -1.47 5.88 -6.76
N HIS A 40 -0.90 6.04 -5.57
CA HIS A 40 -1.63 5.87 -4.32
C HIS A 40 -1.18 6.89 -3.27
N THR A 41 -2.03 7.11 -2.27
CA THR A 41 -1.75 7.98 -1.14
C THR A 41 -2.26 7.32 0.14
N ILE A 42 -1.41 7.31 1.17
CA ILE A 42 -1.83 6.95 2.53
C ILE A 42 -2.68 8.12 3.05
N THR A 43 -3.96 7.87 3.29
CA THR A 43 -4.91 8.88 3.76
C THR A 43 -5.07 8.87 5.27
N GLU A 44 -4.84 7.73 5.91
CA GLU A 44 -4.91 7.56 7.35
C GLU A 44 -3.94 6.47 7.83
N ILE A 45 -3.37 6.65 9.03
CA ILE A 45 -2.55 5.63 9.71
C ILE A 45 -3.28 5.25 10.99
N ASP A 46 -3.67 3.98 11.09
CA ASP A 46 -4.36 3.45 12.26
C ASP A 46 -3.37 3.09 13.37
N ASP A 47 -2.25 2.46 13.02
CA ASP A 47 -1.24 2.01 13.98
C ASP A 47 0.18 1.88 13.38
N VAL A 48 1.19 1.96 14.24
CA VAL A 48 2.59 1.63 13.95
C VAL A 48 2.89 0.26 14.55
N VAL A 49 2.94 -0.74 13.69
CA VAL A 49 2.97 -2.16 14.08
C VAL A 49 4.36 -2.58 14.56
N GLU A 50 5.41 -2.08 13.90
CA GLU A 50 6.77 -2.52 14.16
C GLU A 50 7.80 -1.48 13.74
N VAL A 51 8.92 -1.45 14.46
CA VAL A 51 10.10 -0.66 14.13
C VAL A 51 11.35 -1.52 14.31
N GLU A 52 12.21 -1.56 13.30
CA GLU A 52 13.43 -2.39 13.25
C GLU A 52 14.64 -1.56 12.79
N GLU A 53 15.78 -1.65 13.48
CA GLU A 53 17.03 -0.95 13.10
C GLU A 53 17.74 -1.67 11.93
N VAL A 54 18.28 -0.90 10.98
CA VAL A 54 18.94 -1.37 9.74
C VAL A 54 20.38 -0.88 9.62
#